data_AF-A0A917CWT7-F1
#
_entry.id   AF-A0A917CWT7-F1
#
_cell.length_a   1.000
_cell.length_b   1.000
_cell.length_c   1.000
_cell.angle_alpha   90.00
_cell.angle_beta   90.00
_cell.angle_gamma   90.00
#
_symmetry.space_group_name_H-M   'P 1'
#
loop_
_entity.id
_entity.type
_entity.pdbx_description
1 polymer ?
#
loop_
_entity_poly.entity_id
_entity_poly.type
_entity_poly.pdbx_seq_one_letter_code
_entity_poly.pdbx_strand_id
1 'polypeptide(L)'
;MEPHAIPSWQFAFDDLCTWYVVITDPHADLTGWSIHYNHIDGTADSSPFVQNDADFRYIELATRTAWTATIEAAALLDGFETAGGQILPVEPWDGLAAWLVESMTDSRPGMIIDLGPNTDIPDEEIEDFELVNAQIHVLEDGVFLVRRSRRILRQLRFVDHSVAGLDLDLWHHDGLFDDCTDGYLFSRDRHLVASACAAWLRDNGGEDALDQLGCSFEFADELPRTT
;
A
#
# COMPACT_ATOMS: atom_id res chain seq x y z
N MET A 1 14.87 28.45 7.48
CA MET A 1 13.49 28.82 7.86
C MET A 1 12.78 27.48 7.93
N GLU A 2 12.24 27.09 9.08
CA GLU A 2 11.61 25.77 9.20
C GLU A 2 10.36 25.70 8.30
N PRO A 3 10.20 24.62 7.51
CA PRO A 3 8.99 24.39 6.74
C PRO A 3 7.74 24.41 7.62
N HIS A 4 6.71 25.13 7.21
CA HIS A 4 5.38 25.11 7.85
C HIS A 4 4.47 23.99 7.32
N ALA A 5 4.96 23.21 6.35
CA ALA A 5 4.25 22.11 5.70
C ALA A 5 5.25 20.99 5.39
N ILE A 6 4.73 19.77 5.24
CA ILE A 6 5.53 18.61 4.85
C ILE A 6 6.08 18.86 3.43
N PRO A 7 7.40 18.76 3.19
CA PRO A 7 7.96 18.80 1.85
C PRO A 7 7.39 17.69 0.97
N SER A 8 7.55 17.79 -0.35
CA SER A 8 7.13 16.69 -1.24
C SER A 8 7.90 15.40 -0.88
N TRP A 9 7.19 14.30 -0.71
CA TRP A 9 7.74 13.02 -0.26
C TRP A 9 7.08 11.84 -0.98
N GLN A 10 7.77 10.69 -0.97
CA GLN A 10 7.31 9.41 -1.52
C GLN A 10 7.88 8.25 -0.69
N PHE A 11 7.24 7.09 -0.73
CA PHE A 11 7.88 5.86 -0.25
C PHE A 11 8.83 5.32 -1.31
N ALA A 12 9.92 4.69 -0.87
CA ALA A 12 10.83 3.96 -1.72
C ALA A 12 11.34 2.72 -1.00
N PHE A 13 11.94 1.80 -1.73
CA PHE A 13 12.71 0.71 -1.13
C PHE A 13 14.00 0.46 -1.92
N ASP A 14 14.97 -0.11 -1.21
CA ASP A 14 16.26 -0.50 -1.79
C ASP A 14 16.27 -1.98 -2.21
N ASP A 15 17.39 -2.42 -2.77
CA ASP A 15 17.61 -3.83 -3.16
C ASP A 15 17.57 -4.82 -1.97
N LEU A 16 17.63 -4.32 -0.73
CA LEU A 16 17.54 -5.11 0.49
C LEU A 16 16.11 -5.17 1.04
N CYS A 17 15.13 -4.63 0.31
CA CYS A 17 13.73 -4.49 0.74
C CYS A 17 13.56 -3.62 1.99
N THR A 18 14.51 -2.72 2.26
CA THR A 18 14.35 -1.71 3.32
C THR A 18 13.46 -0.60 2.79
N TRP A 19 12.43 -0.23 3.54
CA TRP A 19 11.50 0.83 3.16
C TRP A 19 11.97 2.19 3.70
N TYR A 20 11.71 3.23 2.91
CA TYR A 20 12.11 4.59 3.19
C TYR A 20 10.98 5.56 2.89
N VAL A 21 10.85 6.59 3.73
CA VAL A 21 10.23 7.87 3.35
C VAL A 21 11.32 8.74 2.73
N VAL A 22 11.16 9.11 1.46
CA VAL A 22 12.13 9.89 0.68
C VAL A 22 11.57 11.26 0.36
N ILE A 23 12.35 12.31 0.64
CA ILE A 23 11.99 13.68 0.25
C ILE A 23 12.42 13.95 -1.18
N THR A 24 11.46 14.36 -1.99
CA THR A 24 11.66 14.66 -3.41
C THR A 24 11.91 16.15 -3.67
N ASP A 25 11.68 17.02 -2.68
CA ASP A 25 12.05 18.44 -2.74
C ASP A 25 13.56 18.64 -2.52
N PRO A 26 14.34 19.03 -3.56
CA PRO A 26 15.79 19.20 -3.45
C PRO A 26 16.21 20.42 -2.61
N HIS A 27 15.27 21.30 -2.24
CA HIS A 27 15.53 22.48 -1.44
C HIS A 27 15.19 22.30 0.04
N ALA A 28 14.67 21.14 0.44
CA ALA A 28 14.34 20.85 1.82
C ALA A 28 15.60 20.64 2.69
N ASP A 29 15.57 21.17 3.91
CA ASP A 29 16.53 20.89 4.98
C ASP A 29 15.77 20.26 6.15
N LEU A 30 16.01 18.96 6.36
CA LEU A 30 15.37 18.15 7.40
C LEU A 30 16.33 17.80 8.54
N THR A 31 17.36 18.64 8.75
CA THR A 31 18.27 18.46 9.87
C THR A 31 17.50 18.44 11.19
N GLY A 32 17.55 17.32 11.91
CA GLY A 32 16.86 17.15 13.20
C GLY A 32 15.38 16.79 13.10
N TRP A 33 14.86 16.51 11.90
CA TRP A 33 13.50 16.00 11.72
C TRP A 33 13.47 14.48 11.79
N SER A 34 12.29 13.93 12.09
CA SER A 34 11.98 12.50 12.06
C SER A 34 10.61 12.25 11.45
N ILE A 35 10.37 11.00 11.04
CA ILE A 35 9.01 10.50 10.82
C ILE A 35 8.49 9.87 12.11
N HIS A 36 7.16 9.89 12.26
CA HIS A 36 6.41 9.08 13.21
C HIS A 36 5.54 8.11 12.44
N TYR A 37 5.49 6.87 12.91
CA TYR A 37 4.68 5.83 12.30
C TYR A 37 4.20 4.83 13.35
N ASN A 38 3.16 4.08 12.99
CA ASN A 38 2.69 2.96 13.79
C ASN A 38 3.03 1.65 13.08
N HIS A 39 3.60 0.71 13.83
CA HIS A 39 3.75 -0.67 13.38
C HIS A 39 2.38 -1.30 13.12
N ILE A 40 2.36 -2.44 12.43
CA ILE A 40 1.13 -3.20 12.14
C ILE A 40 0.38 -3.60 13.43
N ASP A 41 1.10 -3.73 14.55
CA ASP A 41 0.50 -4.03 15.86
C ASP A 41 0.00 -2.78 16.62
N GLY A 42 0.02 -1.62 15.99
CA GLY A 42 -0.38 -0.33 16.58
C GLY A 42 0.66 0.31 17.50
N THR A 43 1.86 -0.28 17.64
CA THR A 43 2.94 0.33 18.43
C THR A 43 3.50 1.54 17.70
N ALA A 44 3.57 2.69 18.36
CA ALA A 44 4.18 3.90 17.80
C ALA A 44 5.71 3.84 17.84
N ASP A 45 6.36 4.30 16.76
CA ASP A 45 7.80 4.39 16.62
C ASP A 45 8.21 5.59 15.74
N SER A 46 9.51 5.89 15.67
CA SER A 46 10.03 7.03 14.93
C SER A 46 11.39 6.75 14.32
N SER A 47 11.66 7.36 13.16
CA SER A 47 12.95 7.26 12.49
C SER A 47 13.45 8.63 12.04
N PRO A 48 14.72 8.99 12.30
CA PRO A 48 15.27 10.29 11.92
C PRO A 48 15.53 10.37 10.42
N PHE A 49 15.38 11.58 9.86
CA PHE A 49 15.85 11.87 8.51
C PHE A 49 17.38 11.95 8.48
N VAL A 50 17.96 11.28 7.50
CA VAL A 50 19.39 11.31 7.17
C VAL A 50 19.57 11.59 5.68
N GLN A 51 20.67 12.25 5.30
CA GLN A 51 21.03 12.38 3.88
C GLN A 51 21.79 11.15 3.42
N ASN A 52 21.25 10.46 2.42
CA ASN A 52 21.89 9.31 1.80
C ASN A 52 22.05 9.53 0.29
N ASP A 53 23.04 8.86 -0.29
CA ASP A 53 23.11 8.70 -1.75
C ASP A 53 21.86 7.94 -2.19
N ALA A 54 21.17 8.52 -3.16
CA ALA A 54 19.93 7.99 -3.68
C ALA A 54 20.22 6.88 -4.70
N ASP A 55 20.20 5.65 -4.22
CA ASP A 55 20.11 4.45 -5.06
C ASP A 55 18.79 3.72 -4.76
N PHE A 56 17.70 4.48 -4.74
CA PHE A 56 16.36 3.96 -4.54
C PHE A 56 15.81 3.50 -5.88
N ARG A 57 15.09 2.38 -5.87
CA ARG A 57 14.34 2.00 -7.05
C ARG A 57 13.13 2.94 -7.21
N TYR A 58 12.76 3.21 -8.46
CA TYR A 58 11.47 3.81 -8.83
C TYR A 58 11.19 5.27 -8.47
N ILE A 59 12.15 5.97 -7.85
CA ILE A 59 12.08 7.42 -7.68
C ILE A 59 13.11 8.11 -8.57
N GLU A 60 12.65 8.96 -9.48
CA GLU A 60 13.51 9.91 -10.17
C GLU A 60 13.76 11.13 -9.28
N LEU A 61 14.93 11.18 -8.65
CA LEU A 61 15.34 12.32 -7.84
C LEU A 61 16.07 13.37 -8.69
N ALA A 62 15.79 14.64 -8.41
CA ALA A 62 16.46 15.77 -9.05
C ALA A 62 17.96 15.85 -8.68
N THR A 63 18.35 15.23 -7.57
CA THR A 63 19.70 15.21 -7.00
C THR A 63 20.16 13.80 -6.68
N ARG A 64 21.48 13.61 -6.61
CA ARG A 64 22.11 12.33 -6.22
C ARG A 64 21.94 11.97 -4.75
N THR A 65 21.59 12.94 -3.92
CA THR A 65 21.38 12.77 -2.49
C THR A 65 19.97 13.21 -2.15
N ALA A 66 19.30 12.47 -1.27
CA ALA A 66 17.97 12.81 -0.75
C ALA A 66 17.93 12.63 0.76
N TRP A 67 17.00 13.34 1.40
CA TRP A 67 16.66 13.08 2.79
C TRP A 67 15.77 11.84 2.86
N THR A 68 16.17 10.88 3.69
CA THR A 68 15.45 9.62 3.88
C THR A 68 15.31 9.27 5.34
N ALA A 69 14.17 8.70 5.71
CA ALA A 69 13.98 8.03 6.99
C ALA A 69 13.54 6.59 6.73
N THR A 70 14.11 5.62 7.45
CA THR A 70 13.70 4.22 7.36
C THR A 70 12.31 4.03 7.97
N ILE A 71 11.52 3.14 7.41
CA ILE A 71 10.23 2.75 7.95
C ILE A 71 10.07 1.23 7.76
N GLU A 72 9.35 0.56 8.65
CA GLU A 72 9.05 -0.86 8.44
C GLU A 72 8.06 -1.04 7.28
N ALA A 73 8.17 -2.17 6.56
CA ALA A 73 7.16 -2.54 5.58
C ALA A 73 5.77 -2.61 6.24
N ALA A 74 4.76 -2.03 5.59
CA ALA A 74 3.37 -1.96 6.08
C ALA A 74 3.15 -1.15 7.37
N ALA A 75 4.17 -0.46 7.91
CA ALA A 75 3.93 0.53 8.94
C ALA A 75 3.19 1.77 8.38
N LEU A 76 2.31 2.34 9.20
CA LEU A 76 1.49 3.48 8.84
C LEU A 76 2.19 4.78 9.24
N LEU A 77 2.69 5.53 8.25
CA LEU A 77 3.23 6.86 8.44
C LEU A 77 2.13 7.82 8.91
N ASP A 78 2.28 8.37 10.12
CA ASP A 78 1.30 9.26 10.72
C ASP A 78 1.70 10.74 10.66
N GLY A 79 2.99 11.03 10.45
CA GLY A 79 3.47 12.40 10.51
C GLY A 79 4.98 12.58 10.43
N PHE A 80 5.35 13.86 10.35
CA PHE A 80 6.73 14.34 10.35
C PHE A 80 6.90 15.23 11.58
N GLU A 81 7.86 14.89 12.44
CA GLU A 81 8.24 15.77 13.54
C GLU A 81 9.39 16.67 13.10
N THR A 82 9.18 17.97 13.25
CA THR A 82 10.18 19.01 13.00
C THR A 82 11.25 19.02 14.09
N ALA A 83 12.41 19.63 13.84
CA ALA A 83 13.45 19.79 14.85
C ALA A 83 12.99 20.54 16.12
N GLY A 84 11.95 21.39 16.00
CA GLY A 84 11.30 22.08 17.11
C GLY A 84 10.25 21.26 17.87
N GLY A 85 10.00 20.00 17.50
CA GLY A 85 9.00 19.11 18.11
C GLY A 85 7.56 19.33 17.64
N GLN A 86 7.35 20.16 16.61
CA GLN A 86 6.03 20.26 15.97
C GLN A 86 5.78 19.01 15.11
N ILE A 87 4.61 18.39 15.25
CA ILE A 87 4.15 17.29 14.38
C ILE A 87 3.33 17.86 13.22
N LEU A 88 3.72 17.50 12.01
CA LEU A 88 2.98 17.74 10.79
C LEU A 88 2.31 16.42 10.37
N PRO A 89 0.98 16.29 10.48
CA PRO A 89 0.30 15.02 10.25
C PRO A 89 0.28 14.65 8.77
N VAL A 90 0.48 13.36 8.49
CA VAL A 90 0.17 12.71 7.22
C VAL A 90 -1.23 12.12 7.34
N GLU A 91 -2.04 12.26 6.30
CA GLU A 91 -3.32 11.55 6.25
C GLU A 91 -3.02 10.04 6.13
N PRO A 92 -3.39 9.19 7.10
CA PRO A 92 -2.98 7.78 7.11
C PRO A 92 -3.45 6.97 5.90
N TRP A 93 -4.58 7.30 5.31
CA TRP A 93 -5.11 6.69 4.08
C TRP A 93 -4.32 7.09 2.85
N ASP A 94 -3.79 8.31 2.79
CA ASP A 94 -2.84 8.70 1.76
C ASP A 94 -1.52 7.91 1.92
N GLY A 95 -1.10 7.69 3.18
CA GLY A 95 0.01 6.79 3.51
C GLY A 95 -0.21 5.36 3.03
N LEU A 96 -1.38 4.78 3.31
CA LEU A 96 -1.77 3.44 2.84
C LEU A 96 -1.77 3.36 1.31
N ALA A 97 -2.34 4.36 0.63
CA ALA A 97 -2.36 4.38 -0.83
C ALA A 97 -0.94 4.44 -1.40
N ALA A 98 -0.07 5.30 -0.86
CA ALA A 98 1.32 5.38 -1.29
C ALA A 98 2.07 4.05 -1.05
N TRP A 99 1.86 3.41 0.10
CA TRP A 99 2.44 2.11 0.40
C TRP A 99 1.96 1.00 -0.56
N LEU A 100 0.67 0.98 -0.92
CA LEU A 100 0.13 0.03 -1.89
C LEU A 100 0.70 0.22 -3.30
N VAL A 101 0.90 1.48 -3.73
CA VAL A 101 1.54 1.78 -5.03
C VAL A 101 2.90 1.11 -5.11
N GLU A 102 3.71 1.30 -4.08
CA GLU A 102 5.06 0.73 -4.03
C GLU A 102 5.04 -0.80 -3.88
N SER A 103 4.10 -1.35 -3.12
CA SER A 103 3.95 -2.81 -2.95
C SER A 103 3.62 -3.52 -4.27
N MET A 104 3.02 -2.82 -5.23
CA MET A 104 2.74 -3.34 -6.57
C MET A 104 3.91 -3.23 -7.54
N THR A 105 4.99 -2.53 -7.17
CA THR A 105 6.16 -2.38 -8.02
C THR A 105 6.98 -3.67 -8.08
N ASP A 106 7.47 -4.05 -9.26
CA ASP A 106 8.12 -5.36 -9.55
C ASP A 106 7.29 -6.61 -9.23
N SER A 107 5.99 -6.44 -8.97
CA SER A 107 5.10 -7.56 -8.73
C SER A 107 4.97 -8.46 -9.97
N ARG A 108 4.85 -9.77 -9.71
CA ARG A 108 4.71 -10.79 -10.77
C ARG A 108 3.25 -11.23 -10.90
N PRO A 109 2.81 -11.62 -12.11
CA PRO A 109 1.50 -12.21 -12.28
C PRO A 109 1.25 -13.36 -11.30
N GLY A 110 0.08 -13.35 -10.67
CA GLY A 110 -0.32 -14.30 -9.63
C GLY A 110 0.04 -13.88 -8.20
N MET A 111 0.71 -12.74 -7.99
CA MET A 111 0.81 -12.13 -6.67
C MET A 111 -0.56 -11.59 -6.22
N ILE A 112 -0.87 -11.72 -4.94
CA ILE A 112 -2.10 -11.26 -4.31
C ILE A 112 -1.76 -10.42 -3.08
N ILE A 113 -2.44 -9.29 -2.93
CA ILE A 113 -2.42 -8.46 -1.73
C ILE A 113 -3.84 -8.44 -1.17
N ASP A 114 -4.02 -8.93 0.06
CA ASP A 114 -5.29 -8.88 0.77
C ASP A 114 -5.25 -7.82 1.85
N LEU A 115 -6.31 -7.01 1.91
CA LEU A 115 -6.52 -5.94 2.88
C LEU A 115 -7.86 -6.17 3.57
N GLY A 116 -7.86 -6.11 4.89
CA GLY A 116 -9.08 -6.28 5.68
C GLY A 116 -8.77 -6.18 7.17
N PRO A 117 -9.78 -6.30 8.05
CA PRO A 117 -9.55 -6.25 9.47
C PRO A 117 -8.71 -7.45 9.95
N ASN A 118 -7.63 -7.18 10.69
CA ASN A 118 -6.91 -8.15 11.49
C ASN A 118 -7.80 -8.50 12.69
N THR A 119 -8.49 -9.63 12.60
CA THR A 119 -9.54 -10.00 13.55
C THR A 119 -9.24 -11.33 14.23
N ASP A 120 -9.53 -11.39 15.53
CA ASP A 120 -9.51 -12.63 16.32
C ASP A 120 -10.82 -13.43 16.20
N ILE A 121 -11.71 -13.06 15.26
CA ILE A 121 -12.97 -13.78 15.04
C ILE A 121 -12.66 -15.20 14.53
N PRO A 122 -13.21 -16.25 15.16
CA PRO A 122 -13.05 -17.62 14.68
C PRO A 122 -13.62 -17.81 13.27
N ASP A 123 -12.94 -18.58 12.42
CA ASP A 123 -13.37 -18.88 11.04
C ASP A 123 -14.83 -19.38 10.93
N GLU A 124 -15.33 -20.09 11.94
CA GLU A 124 -16.70 -20.62 11.96
C GLU A 124 -17.77 -19.52 12.14
N GLU A 125 -17.40 -18.38 12.72
CA GLU A 125 -18.30 -17.26 13.04
C GLU A 125 -18.10 -16.09 12.07
N ILE A 126 -17.02 -16.09 11.29
CA ILE A 126 -16.60 -14.95 10.48
C ILE A 126 -17.59 -14.58 9.37
N GLU A 127 -18.40 -15.53 8.90
CA GLU A 127 -19.45 -15.30 7.91
C GLU A 127 -20.65 -14.49 8.45
N ASP A 128 -20.80 -14.40 9.77
CA ASP A 128 -21.88 -13.65 10.43
C ASP A 128 -21.55 -12.16 10.60
N PHE A 129 -20.29 -11.77 10.34
CA PHE A 129 -19.82 -10.39 10.46
C PHE A 129 -19.68 -9.73 9.09
N GLU A 130 -20.05 -8.45 9.02
CA GLU A 130 -19.72 -7.60 7.88
C GLU A 130 -18.24 -7.20 8.01
N LEU A 131 -17.42 -7.63 7.06
CA LEU A 131 -15.97 -7.37 7.06
C LEU A 131 -15.58 -6.66 5.78
N VAL A 132 -15.12 -5.42 5.90
CA VAL A 132 -14.72 -4.60 4.77
C VAL A 132 -13.33 -5.04 4.30
N ASN A 133 -13.30 -5.70 3.15
CA ASN A 133 -12.09 -6.25 2.54
C ASN A 133 -11.87 -5.63 1.15
N ALA A 134 -10.59 -5.50 0.78
CA ALA A 134 -10.16 -5.25 -0.58
C ALA A 134 -9.04 -6.22 -0.95
N GLN A 135 -9.00 -6.65 -2.20
CA GLN A 135 -7.95 -7.53 -2.70
C GLN A 135 -7.41 -7.02 -4.02
N ILE A 136 -6.09 -7.10 -4.19
CA ILE A 136 -5.39 -6.78 -5.43
C ILE A 136 -4.77 -8.07 -5.97
N HIS A 137 -5.16 -8.48 -7.17
CA HIS A 137 -4.51 -9.57 -7.92
C HIS A 137 -3.67 -8.99 -9.05
N VAL A 138 -2.41 -9.42 -9.15
CA VAL A 138 -1.52 -9.02 -10.25
C VAL A 138 -1.73 -9.96 -11.44
N LEU A 139 -2.02 -9.38 -12.59
CA LEU A 139 -2.22 -10.08 -13.87
C LEU A 139 -1.02 -9.83 -14.81
N GLU A 140 -1.06 -10.41 -16.01
CA GLU A 140 -0.07 -10.14 -17.06
C GLU A 140 -0.08 -8.67 -17.50
N ASP A 141 0.97 -8.24 -18.20
CA ASP A 141 1.12 -6.89 -18.75
C ASP A 141 0.92 -5.73 -17.74
N GLY A 142 1.24 -5.99 -16.47
CA GLY A 142 1.18 -5.00 -15.39
C GLY A 142 -0.25 -4.53 -15.06
N VAL A 143 -1.26 -5.35 -15.35
CA VAL A 143 -2.64 -5.06 -14.97
C VAL A 143 -2.91 -5.60 -13.57
N PHE A 144 -3.68 -4.86 -12.80
CA PHE A 144 -4.15 -5.22 -11.47
C PHE A 144 -5.67 -5.40 -11.50
N LEU A 145 -6.15 -6.46 -10.87
CA LEU A 145 -7.55 -6.66 -10.54
C LEU A 145 -7.77 -6.24 -9.09
N VAL A 146 -8.60 -5.22 -8.89
CA VAL A 146 -9.10 -4.81 -7.57
C VAL A 146 -10.47 -5.45 -7.35
N ARG A 147 -10.67 -6.08 -6.20
CA ARG A 147 -11.96 -6.60 -5.75
C ARG A 147 -12.30 -5.96 -4.41
N ARG A 148 -13.54 -5.51 -4.25
CA ARG A 148 -14.03 -4.96 -2.98
C ARG A 148 -15.16 -5.83 -2.46
N SER A 149 -15.19 -6.01 -1.14
CA SER A 149 -16.26 -6.76 -0.50
C SER A 149 -16.51 -6.33 0.95
N ARG A 150 -17.73 -6.56 1.40
CA ARG A 150 -18.18 -6.54 2.79
C ARG A 150 -18.12 -7.93 3.46
N ARG A 151 -17.39 -8.86 2.84
CA ARG A 151 -17.10 -10.21 3.35
C ARG A 151 -15.66 -10.56 3.03
N ILE A 152 -15.18 -11.67 3.60
CA ILE A 152 -13.91 -12.27 3.20
C ILE A 152 -13.91 -12.56 1.70
N LEU A 153 -12.87 -12.07 1.03
CA LEU A 153 -12.59 -12.41 -0.36
C LEU A 153 -11.83 -13.73 -0.39
N ARG A 154 -12.35 -14.69 -1.14
CA ARG A 154 -11.63 -15.94 -1.39
C ARG A 154 -10.51 -15.68 -2.39
N GLN A 155 -9.42 -16.41 -2.20
CA GLN A 155 -8.33 -16.45 -3.17
C GLN A 155 -8.84 -17.00 -4.51
N LEU A 156 -8.69 -16.22 -5.58
CA LEU A 156 -9.05 -16.67 -6.92
C LEU A 156 -7.96 -17.56 -7.51
N ARG A 157 -8.39 -18.63 -8.17
CA ARG A 157 -7.51 -19.52 -8.94
C ARG A 157 -7.82 -19.34 -10.42
N PHE A 158 -7.10 -18.43 -11.06
CA PHE A 158 -7.25 -18.23 -12.50
C PHE A 158 -6.59 -19.35 -13.30
N VAL A 159 -7.17 -19.67 -14.46
CA VAL A 159 -6.58 -20.64 -15.41
C VAL A 159 -5.28 -20.09 -15.99
N ASP A 160 -5.27 -18.80 -16.30
CA ASP A 160 -4.13 -18.00 -16.69
C ASP A 160 -4.31 -16.56 -16.18
N HIS A 161 -3.27 -15.73 -16.29
CA HIS A 161 -3.31 -14.33 -15.87
C HIS A 161 -3.45 -13.38 -17.06
N SER A 162 -4.00 -13.85 -18.18
CA SER A 162 -4.13 -13.08 -19.41
C SER A 162 -5.09 -11.90 -19.22
N VAL A 163 -4.75 -10.78 -19.86
CA VAL A 163 -5.53 -9.55 -19.84
C VAL A 163 -6.24 -9.27 -21.16
N ALA A 164 -6.18 -10.22 -22.09
CA ALA A 164 -6.76 -10.06 -23.42
C ALA A 164 -8.29 -9.92 -23.34
N GLY A 165 -8.79 -8.76 -23.80
CA GLY A 165 -10.23 -8.48 -23.85
C GLY A 165 -10.83 -7.89 -22.57
N LEU A 166 -10.01 -7.52 -21.58
CA LEU A 166 -10.47 -6.81 -20.39
C LEU A 166 -10.72 -5.33 -20.69
N ASP A 167 -11.85 -4.81 -20.20
CA ASP A 167 -12.14 -3.38 -20.15
C ASP A 167 -11.47 -2.76 -18.93
N LEU A 168 -10.42 -1.98 -19.16
CA LEU A 168 -9.63 -1.32 -18.12
C LEU A 168 -10.27 0.01 -17.69
N ASP A 169 -9.96 0.42 -16.47
CA ASP A 169 -10.36 1.69 -15.86
C ASP A 169 -11.88 1.88 -15.77
N LEU A 170 -12.60 0.74 -15.74
CA LEU A 170 -14.05 0.66 -15.59
C LEU A 170 -14.39 -0.19 -14.36
N TRP A 171 -15.29 0.33 -13.51
CA TRP A 171 -15.80 -0.40 -12.37
C TRP A 171 -16.95 -1.32 -12.81
N HIS A 172 -16.83 -2.61 -12.52
CA HIS A 172 -17.76 -3.66 -12.93
C HIS A 172 -18.60 -4.14 -11.74
N HIS A 173 -19.86 -4.46 -12.01
CA HIS A 173 -20.85 -4.94 -11.03
C HIS A 173 -21.65 -6.15 -11.55
N ASP A 174 -21.14 -6.83 -12.58
CA ASP A 174 -21.84 -7.90 -13.29
C ASP A 174 -21.88 -9.24 -12.53
N GLY A 175 -21.31 -9.29 -11.33
CA GLY A 175 -21.33 -10.47 -10.46
C GLY A 175 -20.40 -11.59 -10.89
N LEU A 176 -19.34 -11.30 -11.67
CA LEU A 176 -18.34 -12.29 -12.08
C LEU A 176 -17.73 -13.08 -10.91
N PHE A 177 -17.62 -12.46 -9.73
CA PHE A 177 -17.08 -13.06 -8.52
C PHE A 177 -18.13 -13.05 -7.41
N ASP A 178 -18.57 -14.24 -6.97
CA ASP A 178 -19.71 -14.42 -6.04
C ASP A 178 -19.50 -13.78 -4.66
N ASP A 179 -18.25 -13.69 -4.21
CA ASP A 179 -17.77 -13.13 -2.95
C ASP A 179 -17.40 -11.64 -3.05
N CYS A 180 -17.41 -11.06 -4.27
CA CYS A 180 -17.09 -9.66 -4.52
C CYS A 180 -18.36 -8.80 -4.48
N THR A 181 -18.74 -8.40 -3.28
CA THR A 181 -20.05 -7.76 -3.03
C THR A 181 -20.15 -6.31 -3.55
N ASP A 182 -19.02 -5.61 -3.74
CA ASP A 182 -19.00 -4.20 -4.16
C ASP A 182 -18.29 -3.98 -5.51
N GLY A 183 -18.16 -5.06 -6.29
CA GLY A 183 -17.64 -5.02 -7.65
C GLY A 183 -16.12 -4.94 -7.74
N TYR A 184 -15.63 -4.86 -8.96
CA TYR A 184 -14.21 -5.00 -9.28
C TYR A 184 -13.75 -4.06 -10.39
N LEU A 185 -12.44 -3.86 -10.47
CA LEU A 185 -11.78 -2.96 -11.42
C LEU A 185 -10.53 -3.63 -11.98
N PHE A 186 -10.29 -3.49 -13.28
CA PHE A 186 -9.00 -3.78 -13.89
C PHE A 186 -8.31 -2.47 -14.24
N SER A 187 -7.03 -2.32 -13.90
CA SER A 187 -6.27 -1.10 -14.27
C SER A 187 -4.78 -1.37 -14.35
N ARG A 188 -4.06 -0.57 -15.16
CA ARG A 188 -2.59 -0.48 -15.11
C ARG A 188 -2.10 0.65 -14.20
N ASP A 189 -2.99 1.55 -13.81
CA ASP A 189 -2.67 2.69 -12.98
C ASP A 189 -2.63 2.25 -11.51
N ARG A 190 -1.41 2.10 -10.98
CA ARG A 190 -1.16 1.73 -9.59
C ARG A 190 -1.74 2.74 -8.61
N HIS A 191 -1.73 4.03 -8.95
CA HIS A 191 -2.32 5.05 -8.08
C HIS A 191 -3.84 4.90 -8.05
N LEU A 192 -4.49 4.66 -9.20
CA LEU A 192 -5.93 4.38 -9.24
C LEU A 192 -6.29 3.15 -8.40
N VAL A 193 -5.53 2.07 -8.54
CA VAL A 193 -5.72 0.82 -7.78
C VAL A 193 -5.57 1.05 -6.28
N ALA A 194 -4.48 1.68 -5.85
CA ALA A 194 -4.19 1.93 -4.45
C ALA A 194 -5.21 2.88 -3.82
N SER A 195 -5.52 3.99 -4.49
CA SER A 195 -6.54 4.93 -4.04
C SER A 195 -7.92 4.28 -3.98
N ALA A 196 -8.23 3.37 -4.90
CA ALA A 196 -9.46 2.60 -4.84
C ALA A 196 -9.54 1.72 -3.58
N CYS A 197 -8.46 1.03 -3.21
CA CYS A 197 -8.44 0.24 -1.97
C CYS A 197 -8.54 1.13 -0.72
N ALA A 198 -7.70 2.17 -0.63
CA ALA A 198 -7.67 3.06 0.53
C ALA A 198 -9.00 3.78 0.75
N ALA A 199 -9.60 4.34 -0.30
CA ALA A 199 -10.90 5.00 -0.19
C ALA A 199 -12.01 4.02 0.23
N TRP A 200 -11.98 2.78 -0.25
CA TRP A 200 -12.96 1.77 0.14
C TRP A 200 -12.91 1.45 1.63
N LEU A 201 -11.71 1.16 2.14
CA LEU A 201 -11.48 0.87 3.54
C LEU A 201 -11.82 2.06 4.43
N ARG A 202 -11.42 3.28 4.03
CA ARG A 202 -11.78 4.51 4.74
C ARG A 202 -13.29 4.72 4.84
N ASP A 203 -13.97 4.60 3.71
CA ASP A 203 -15.37 5.02 3.62
C ASP A 203 -16.33 3.96 4.21
N ASN A 204 -15.86 2.71 4.40
CA ASN A 204 -16.72 1.60 4.84
C ASN A 204 -16.23 0.88 6.11
N GLY A 205 -14.94 0.93 6.45
CA GLY A 205 -14.35 0.14 7.54
C GLY A 205 -14.70 0.61 8.96
N GLY A 206 -15.34 1.78 9.10
CA GLY A 206 -15.68 2.35 10.40
C GLY A 206 -14.54 3.13 11.06
N GLU A 207 -14.74 3.56 12.31
CA GLU A 207 -13.81 4.45 13.03
C GLU A 207 -12.46 3.77 13.35
N ASP A 208 -12.46 2.46 13.60
CA ASP A 208 -11.27 1.69 13.99
C ASP A 208 -10.56 1.02 12.80
N ALA A 209 -10.94 1.35 11.56
CA ALA A 209 -10.51 0.64 10.36
C ALA A 209 -8.99 0.65 10.14
N LEU A 210 -8.31 1.74 10.50
CA LEU A 210 -6.86 1.86 10.40
C LEU A 210 -6.15 1.05 11.49
N ASP A 211 -6.63 1.15 12.73
CA ASP A 211 -6.02 0.50 13.89
C ASP A 211 -6.13 -1.03 13.81
N GLN A 212 -7.15 -1.53 13.10
CA GLN A 212 -7.39 -2.95 12.88
C GLN A 212 -6.96 -3.40 11.48
N LEU A 213 -6.28 -2.57 10.67
CA LEU A 213 -5.94 -2.96 9.31
C LEU A 213 -4.90 -4.09 9.30
N GLY A 214 -5.31 -5.25 8.81
CA GLY A 214 -4.44 -6.36 8.44
C GLY A 214 -4.06 -6.31 6.96
N CYS A 215 -2.88 -6.84 6.65
CA CYS A 215 -2.46 -7.07 5.28
C CYS A 215 -1.72 -8.41 5.16
N SER A 216 -2.01 -9.17 4.10
CA SER A 216 -1.25 -10.36 3.73
C SER A 216 -0.80 -10.32 2.28
N PHE A 217 0.32 -11.00 2.01
CA PHE A 217 0.90 -11.14 0.69
C PHE A 217 0.98 -12.63 0.33
N GLU A 218 0.50 -12.97 -0.85
CA GLU A 218 0.69 -14.29 -1.43
C GLU A 218 1.40 -14.18 -2.78
N PHE A 219 2.35 -15.08 -3.02
CA PHE A 219 3.19 -15.08 -4.21
C PHE A 219 2.95 -16.35 -5.02
N ALA A 220 2.96 -16.23 -6.35
CA ALA A 220 2.84 -17.38 -7.23
C ALA A 220 4.08 -18.28 -7.13
N ASP A 221 3.86 -19.60 -7.06
CA ASP A 221 4.92 -20.59 -7.15
C ASP A 221 5.48 -20.68 -8.58
N GLU A 222 6.80 -20.72 -8.70
CA GLU A 222 7.46 -21.03 -9.96
C GLU A 222 7.71 -22.54 -10.07
N LEU A 223 7.10 -23.17 -11.08
CA LEU A 223 7.45 -24.55 -11.41
C LEU A 223 8.88 -24.63 -11.94
N PRO A 224 9.68 -25.65 -11.53
CA PRO A 224 11.03 -25.82 -12.04
C PRO A 224 11.01 -26.05 -13.55
N ARG A 225 11.61 -25.11 -14.29
CA ARG A 225 11.82 -25.23 -15.74
C ARG A 225 13.25 -25.70 -15.98
N THR A 226 13.42 -26.90 -16.52
CA THR A 226 14.70 -27.29 -17.14
C THR A 226 14.89 -26.46 -18.39
N THR A 227 15.91 -25.62 -18.37
CA THR A 227 16.43 -24.91 -19.56
C THR A 227 17.12 -25.87 -20.51
#